data_AF-A0A0G0F5C7-F1
#
_entry.id   AF-A0A0G0F5C7-F1
#
_cell.length_a   1.000
_cell.length_b   1.000
_cell.length_c   1.000
_cell.angle_alpha   90.00
_cell.angle_beta   90.00
_cell.angle_gamma   90.00
#
_symmetry.space_group_name_H-M   'P 1'
#
loop_
_entity.id
_entity.type
_entity.pdbx_description
1 polymer ?
#
loop_
_entity_poly.entity_id
_entity_poly.type
_entity_poly.pdbx_seq_one_letter_code
_entity_poly.pdbx_strand_id
1 'polypeptide(L)'
;MIEVKKKDRESSESLIRRFSRRVQQSGVLVKARRSRFRADEKTKREKISGAIYKEKVRKVVSRLKKMGKFDESTFKNVKKKLIK
;
A
#
# COMPACT_ATOMS: atom_id res chain seq x y z
N MET A 1 13.97 -11.51 10.17
CA MET A 1 13.46 -12.88 10.35
C MET A 1 12.17 -12.79 11.15
N ILE A 2 11.10 -13.47 10.74
CA ILE A 2 9.83 -13.47 11.49
C ILE A 2 9.74 -14.79 12.20
N GLU A 3 9.75 -14.74 13.53
CA GLU A 3 9.66 -15.92 14.37
C GLU A 3 8.47 -15.75 15.33
N VAL A 4 7.75 -16.85 15.55
CA VAL A 4 6.68 -16.93 16.56
C VAL A 4 6.91 -18.19 17.36
N LYS A 5 7.16 -18.03 18.67
CA LYS A 5 7.31 -19.15 19.61
C LYS A 5 5.94 -19.56 20.17
N LYS A 6 5.74 -20.87 20.33
CA LYS A 6 4.53 -21.44 20.93
C LYS A 6 4.43 -20.98 22.39
N LYS A 7 3.23 -20.55 22.80
CA LYS A 7 2.93 -20.25 24.21
C LYS A 7 2.40 -21.49 24.93
N ASP A 8 2.51 -21.50 26.25
CA ASP A 8 1.91 -22.56 27.08
C ASP A 8 0.39 -22.60 26.89
N ARG A 9 -0.14 -23.82 26.77
CA ARG A 9 -1.56 -24.11 26.47
C ARG A 9 -2.09 -23.55 25.13
N GLU A 10 -1.22 -23.21 24.19
CA GLU A 10 -1.63 -22.77 22.85
C GLU A 10 -1.96 -23.96 21.92
N SER A 11 -3.13 -23.93 21.28
CA SER A 11 -3.48 -24.83 20.18
C SER A 11 -2.62 -24.55 18.94
N SER A 12 -2.29 -25.58 18.16
CA SER A 12 -1.53 -25.43 16.91
C SER A 12 -2.14 -24.44 15.92
N GLU A 13 -3.49 -24.38 15.85
CA GLU A 13 -4.19 -23.46 14.96
C GLU A 13 -3.98 -21.98 15.33
N SER A 14 -4.10 -21.64 16.63
CA SER A 14 -3.80 -20.29 17.14
C SER A 14 -2.38 -19.85 16.78
N LEU A 15 -1.41 -20.76 16.92
CA LEU A 15 -0.01 -20.49 16.58
C LEU A 15 0.14 -20.10 15.10
N ILE A 16 -0.46 -20.88 14.19
CA ILE A 16 -0.45 -20.62 12.74
C ILE A 16 -1.11 -19.27 12.44
N ARG A 17 -2.26 -18.96 13.05
CA ARG A 17 -2.96 -17.69 12.84
C ARG A 17 -2.10 -16.49 13.24
N ARG A 18 -1.39 -16.56 14.37
CA ARG A 18 -0.47 -15.50 14.80
C ARG A 18 0.71 -15.35 13.86
N PHE A 19 1.29 -16.47 13.42
CA PHE A 19 2.35 -16.45 12.43
C PHE A 19 1.89 -15.76 11.13
N SER A 20 0.74 -16.16 10.59
CA SER A 20 0.14 -15.54 9.40
C SER A 20 -0.08 -14.04 9.58
N ARG A 21 -0.61 -13.61 10.73
CA ARG A 21 -0.79 -12.18 11.02
C ARG A 21 0.53 -11.43 11.09
N ARG A 22 1.56 -12.02 11.71
CA ARG A 22 2.89 -11.43 11.83
C ARG A 22 3.57 -11.31 10.46
N VAL A 23 3.40 -12.32 9.60
CA VAL A 23 3.86 -12.30 8.19
C VAL A 23 3.15 -11.20 7.40
N GLN A 24 1.84 -11.07 7.52
CA GLN A 24 1.09 -9.99 6.86
C GLN A 24 1.56 -8.61 7.33
N GLN A 25 1.65 -8.38 8.64
CA GLN A 25 2.07 -7.10 9.22
C GLN A 25 3.50 -6.73 8.86
N SER A 26 4.40 -7.73 8.81
CA SER A 26 5.80 -7.51 8.44
C SER A 26 5.98 -7.03 6.99
N GLY A 27 4.99 -7.26 6.13
CA GLY A 27 5.07 -6.94 4.71
C GLY A 27 6.16 -7.69 3.93
N VAL A 28 6.80 -8.73 4.51
CA VAL A 28 7.91 -9.47 3.86
C VAL A 28 7.50 -10.04 2.51
N LEU A 29 6.28 -10.57 2.38
CA LEU A 29 5.75 -11.06 1.11
C LEU A 29 5.55 -9.94 0.07
N VAL A 30 5.17 -8.74 0.50
CA VAL A 30 5.04 -7.58 -0.40
C VAL A 30 6.42 -7.12 -0.87
N LYS A 31 7.39 -7.05 0.05
CA LYS A 31 8.78 -6.71 -0.28
C LYS A 31 9.38 -7.72 -1.27
N ALA A 32 9.26 -9.02 -0.99
CA ALA A 32 9.76 -10.09 -1.85
C ALA A 32 9.12 -10.06 -3.25
N ARG A 33 7.79 -9.85 -3.34
CA ARG A 33 7.12 -9.70 -4.64
C ARG A 33 7.61 -8.46 -5.41
N ARG A 34 7.82 -7.34 -4.72
CA ARG A 34 8.30 -6.09 -5.34
C ARG A 34 9.75 -6.20 -5.84
N SER A 35 10.61 -6.92 -5.13
CA SER A 35 12.00 -7.13 -5.50
C SER A 35 12.25 -8.37 -6.37
N ARG A 36 11.18 -9.07 -6.80
CA ARG A 36 11.29 -10.29 -7.60
C ARG A 36 12.05 -10.07 -8.92
N PHE A 37 11.83 -8.91 -9.53
CA PHE A 37 12.47 -8.53 -10.80
C PHE A 37 13.28 -7.26 -10.60
N ARG A 38 14.36 -7.13 -11.38
CA ARG A 38 15.13 -5.88 -11.44
C ARG A 38 14.24 -4.80 -12.07
N ALA A 39 14.13 -3.67 -11.39
CA ALA A 39 13.49 -2.48 -11.91
C ALA A 39 14.57 -1.41 -12.09
N ASP A 40 14.58 -0.76 -13.25
CA ASP A 40 15.52 0.33 -13.50
C ASP A 40 15.19 1.55 -12.66
N GLU A 41 16.20 2.36 -12.41
CA GLU A 41 16.00 3.62 -11.72
C GLU A 41 15.17 4.57 -12.58
N LYS A 42 14.21 5.24 -11.93
CA LYS A 42 13.40 6.26 -12.61
C LYS A 42 14.28 7.39 -13.11
N THR A 43 14.08 7.79 -14.35
CA THR A 43 14.66 8.99 -14.94
C THR A 43 14.20 10.26 -14.19
N LYS A 44 14.93 11.36 -14.34
CA LYS A 44 14.56 12.66 -13.74
C LYS A 44 13.14 13.08 -14.14
N ARG A 45 12.77 12.89 -15.41
CA ARG A 45 11.43 13.23 -15.93
C ARG A 45 10.34 12.41 -15.25
N GLU A 46 10.53 11.11 -15.06
CA GLU A 46 9.57 10.23 -14.39
C GLU A 46 9.43 10.52 -12.89
N LYS A 47 10.52 10.93 -12.23
CA LYS A 47 10.48 11.39 -10.84
C LYS A 47 9.64 12.66 -10.72
N ILE A 48 9.85 13.63 -11.62
CA ILE A 48 9.10 14.89 -11.66
C ILE A 48 7.62 14.66 -11.98
N SER A 49 7.30 13.89 -13.02
CA SER A 49 5.90 13.62 -13.39
C SER A 49 5.14 12.90 -12.27
N GLY A 50 5.80 11.95 -11.59
CA GLY A 50 5.25 11.27 -10.43
C GLY A 50 4.99 12.21 -9.23
N ALA A 51 5.87 13.19 -8.99
CA ALA A 51 5.68 14.20 -7.94
C ALA A 51 4.50 15.13 -8.25
N ILE A 52 4.42 15.64 -9.48
CA ILE A 52 3.32 16.49 -9.96
C ILE A 52 1.98 15.75 -9.82
N TYR A 53 1.93 14.48 -10.23
CA TYR A 53 0.72 13.66 -10.10
C TYR A 53 0.30 13.52 -8.62
N LYS A 54 1.24 13.23 -7.71
CA LYS A 54 0.93 13.12 -6.26
C LYS A 54 0.36 14.43 -5.70
N GLU A 55 0.91 15.57 -6.11
CA GLU A 55 0.43 16.88 -5.68
C GLU A 55 -0.99 17.15 -6.20
N LYS A 56 -1.26 16.88 -7.49
CA LYS A 56 -2.60 17.00 -8.09
C LYS A 56 -3.62 16.14 -7.34
N VAL A 57 -3.30 14.87 -7.08
CA VAL A 57 -4.17 13.96 -6.31
C VAL A 57 -4.43 14.50 -4.90
N ARG A 58 -3.39 14.97 -4.20
CA ARG A 58 -3.55 15.55 -2.85
C ARG A 58 -4.50 16.75 -2.85
N LYS A 59 -4.39 17.66 -3.82
CA LYS A 59 -5.27 18.84 -3.97
C LYS A 59 -6.72 18.44 -4.21
N VAL A 60 -6.97 17.45 -5.06
CA VAL A 60 -8.34 17.00 -5.34
C VAL A 60 -8.94 16.27 -4.13
N VAL A 61 -8.17 15.39 -3.48
CA VAL A 61 -8.61 14.68 -2.28
C VAL A 61 -8.92 15.63 -1.14
N SER A 62 -8.08 16.64 -0.90
CA SER A 62 -8.32 17.62 0.16
C SER A 62 -9.59 18.44 -0.11
N ARG A 63 -9.84 18.83 -1.36
CA ARG A 63 -11.07 19.51 -1.77
C ARG A 63 -12.31 18.64 -1.55
N LEU A 64 -12.27 17.38 -1.95
CA LEU A 64 -13.40 16.45 -1.78
C LEU A 64 -13.72 16.16 -0.32
N LYS A 65 -12.68 16.01 0.52
CA LYS A 65 -12.85 15.88 1.97
C LYS A 65 -13.51 17.11 2.56
N LYS A 66 -13.07 18.32 2.19
CA LYS A 66 -13.69 19.58 2.63
C LYS A 66 -15.16 19.71 2.20
N MET A 67 -15.51 19.15 1.05
CA MET A 67 -16.88 19.16 0.51
C MET A 67 -17.77 18.04 1.06
N GLY A 68 -17.24 17.12 1.89
CA GLY A 68 -17.98 15.96 2.37
C GLY A 68 -18.32 14.91 1.30
N LYS A 69 -17.72 15.00 0.10
CA LYS A 69 -18.01 14.12 -1.06
C LYS A 69 -16.94 13.04 -1.26
N PHE A 70 -16.24 12.67 -0.19
CA PHE A 70 -15.14 11.72 -0.27
C PHE A 70 -15.64 10.30 -0.13
N ASP A 71 -16.04 9.71 -1.25
CA ASP A 71 -16.40 8.30 -1.35
C ASP A 71 -15.37 7.53 -2.20
N GLU A 72 -15.34 6.21 -2.02
CA GLU A 72 -14.43 5.34 -2.75
C GLU A 72 -14.69 5.36 -4.27
N SER A 73 -15.96 5.54 -4.67
CA SER A 73 -16.37 5.73 -6.06
C SER A 73 -15.83 7.06 -6.63
N THR A 74 -15.96 8.15 -5.88
CA THR A 74 -15.47 9.49 -6.25
C THR A 74 -13.96 9.49 -6.39
N PHE A 75 -13.24 8.81 -5.49
CA PHE A 75 -11.78 8.68 -5.56
C PHE A 75 -11.32 7.90 -6.81
N LYS A 76 -11.98 6.80 -7.16
CA LYS A 76 -11.69 6.04 -8.39
C LYS A 76 -11.90 6.89 -9.64
N ASN A 77 -12.96 7.70 -9.68
CA ASN A 77 -13.26 8.59 -10.80
C ASN A 77 -12.23 9.72 -10.95
N VAL A 78 -11.81 10.33 -9.84
CA VAL A 78 -10.72 11.32 -9.83
C VAL A 78 -9.42 10.72 -10.36
N LYS A 79 -9.08 9.51 -9.89
CA LYS A 79 -7.88 8.80 -10.32
C LYS A 79 -7.90 8.55 -11.84
N LYS A 80 -9.04 8.09 -12.38
CA LYS A 80 -9.22 7.91 -13.84
C LYS A 80 -9.04 9.22 -14.61
N LYS A 81 -9.59 10.34 -14.12
CA LYS A 81 -9.47 11.67 -14.76
C LYS A 81 -8.04 12.23 -14.77
N LEU A 82 -7.21 11.87 -13.78
CA LEU A 82 -5.82 12.37 -13.67
C LEU A 82 -4.80 11.53 -14.45
N ILE A 83 -5.18 10.32 -14.87
CA ILE A 83 -4.34 9.42 -15.68
C ILE A 83 -4.53 9.69 -17.18
N LYS A 84 -5.69 10.25 -17.56
CA LYS A 84 -6.01 10.68 -18.93
C LYS A 84 -5.38 12.04 -19.22
#